data_AF-A0A2G9I1D8-F1
#
_entry.id   AF-A0A2G9I1D8-F1
#
_cell.length_a   1.000
_cell.length_b   1.000
_cell.length_c   1.000
_cell.angle_alpha   90.00
_cell.angle_beta   90.00
_cell.angle_gamma   90.00
#
_symmetry.space_group_name_H-M   'P 1'
#
loop_
_entity.id
_entity.type
_entity.pdbx_description
1 polymer ?
#
loop_
_entity_poly.entity_id
_entity_poly.type
_entity_poly.pdbx_seq_one_letter_code
_entity_poly.pdbx_strand_id
1 'polypeptide(L)' 'MAVNKWVVILLVIAMTIVTMGPTSVECAIGIDLNPCTQAECVAACKKVLEERYVSATCAAGPKGKYCICLG' A
#
# COMPACT_ATOMS: atom_id res chain seq x y z
N MET A 1 -37.47 -23.29 -9.94
CA MET A 1 -36.95 -21.91 -9.88
C MET A 1 -35.77 -21.81 -10.83
N ALA A 2 -35.96 -21.21 -12.01
CA ALA A 2 -34.86 -21.04 -12.96
C ALA A 2 -33.97 -19.89 -12.46
N VAL A 3 -32.79 -20.23 -11.95
CA VAL A 3 -31.79 -19.21 -11.59
C VAL A 3 -31.27 -18.63 -12.90
N ASN A 4 -31.51 -17.35 -13.12
CA ASN A 4 -31.04 -16.65 -14.31
C ASN A 4 -29.51 -16.75 -14.39
N LYS A 5 -28.97 -17.10 -15.57
CA LYS A 5 -27.52 -17.30 -15.75
C LYS A 5 -26.72 -16.05 -15.35
N TRP A 6 -27.29 -14.87 -15.54
CA TRP A 6 -26.71 -13.60 -15.11
C TRP A 6 -26.62 -13.43 -13.59
N VAL A 7 -27.58 -13.97 -12.84
CA VAL A 7 -27.57 -13.94 -11.36
C VAL A 7 -26.42 -14.79 -10.82
N VAL A 8 -26.18 -15.96 -11.44
CA VAL A 8 -25.03 -16.80 -11.07
C VAL A 8 -23.71 -16.09 -11.36
N ILE A 9 -23.58 -15.46 -12.53
CA ILE A 9 -22.36 -14.73 -12.91
C ILE A 9 -22.10 -13.57 -11.94
N LEU A 10 -23.12 -12.79 -11.59
CA LEU A 10 -22.99 -11.67 -10.65
C LEU A 10 -22.60 -12.15 -9.24
N LEU A 11 -23.17 -13.27 -8.78
CA LEU A 11 -22.80 -13.88 -7.50
C LEU A 11 -21.34 -14.33 -7.48
N VAL A 12 -20.87 -14.98 -8.55
CA VAL A 12 -19.47 -15.41 -8.66
C VAL A 12 -18.53 -14.21 -8.67
N ILE A 13 -18.84 -13.16 -9.43
CA ILE A 13 -18.04 -11.92 -9.45
C ILE A 13 -17.99 -11.27 -8.06
N ALA A 14 -19.14 -11.11 -7.40
CA ALA A 14 -19.19 -10.55 -6.05
C ALA A 14 -18.36 -11.37 -5.05
N MET A 15 -18.46 -12.71 -5.09
CA MET A 15 -17.65 -13.59 -4.25
C MET A 15 -16.16 -13.47 -4.55
N THR A 16 -15.77 -13.39 -5.83
CA THR A 16 -14.35 -13.22 -6.21
C THR A 16 -13.77 -11.90 -5.70
N ILE A 17 -14.52 -10.79 -5.81
CA ILE A 17 -14.07 -9.47 -5.33
C ILE A 17 -13.94 -9.47 -3.80
N VAL A 18 -14.85 -10.14 -3.08
CA VAL A 18 -14.78 -10.26 -1.62
C VAL A 18 -13.59 -11.13 -1.19
N THR A 19 -13.26 -12.19 -1.93
CA THR A 19 -12.11 -13.06 -1.63
C THR A 19 -10.77 -12.46 -2.07
N MET A 20 -10.77 -11.67 -3.15
CA MET A 20 -9.66 -10.78 -3.50
C MET A 20 -9.76 -9.54 -2.61
N GLY A 21 -9.56 -9.72 -1.30
CA GLY A 21 -9.18 -8.61 -0.43
C GLY A 21 -7.97 -7.89 -1.05
N PRO A 22 -7.71 -6.62 -0.68
CA PRO A 22 -6.58 -5.88 -1.23
C PRO A 22 -5.34 -6.75 -1.03
N THR A 23 -4.82 -7.30 -2.13
CA THR A 23 -3.52 -7.95 -2.13
C THR A 23 -2.59 -6.88 -1.59
N SER A 24 -1.90 -7.16 -0.48
CA SER A 24 -0.86 -6.32 0.08
C SER A 24 0.20 -6.15 -1.01
N VAL A 25 -0.05 -5.23 -1.93
CA VAL A 25 0.96 -4.71 -2.82
C VAL A 25 1.90 -4.04 -1.85
N GLU A 26 3.06 -4.67 -1.63
CA GLU A 26 4.13 -4.16 -0.78
C GLU A 26 4.48 -2.77 -1.34
N CYS A 27 3.86 -1.75 -0.77
CA CYS A 27 3.81 -0.42 -1.34
C CYS A 27 5.04 0.30 -0.82
N ALA A 28 6.12 0.23 -1.59
CA ALA A 28 7.30 1.04 -1.34
C ALA A 28 7.05 2.47 -1.82
N ILE A 29 6.85 3.41 -0.90
CA ILE A 29 6.63 4.84 -1.21
C ILE A 29 7.90 5.63 -0.90
N GLY A 30 8.38 6.40 -1.88
CA GLY A 30 9.47 7.35 -1.69
C GLY A 30 8.94 8.74 -1.32
N ILE A 31 9.37 9.29 -0.19
CA ILE A 31 9.09 10.67 0.24
C ILE A 31 10.39 11.47 0.17
N ASP A 32 10.39 12.57 -0.58
CA ASP A 32 11.53 13.48 -0.59
C ASP A 32 11.62 14.19 0.76
N LEU A 33 12.71 13.95 1.51
CA LEU A 33 12.87 14.45 2.87
C LEU A 33 14.32 14.89 3.05
N ASN A 34 14.57 16.20 3.07
CA ASN A 34 15.89 16.78 3.26
C ASN A 34 15.88 17.76 4.46
N PRO A 35 16.63 17.47 5.55
CA PRO A 35 17.50 16.32 5.76
C PRO A 35 16.73 15.03 6.09
N CYS A 36 17.12 13.90 5.47
CA CYS A 36 16.52 12.61 5.81
C CYS A 36 17.11 12.12 7.14
N THR A 37 16.38 12.34 8.23
CA THR A 37 16.64 11.71 9.52
C THR A 37 15.70 10.52 9.71
N GLN A 38 16.19 9.44 10.33
CA GLN A 38 15.41 8.22 10.47
C GLN A 38 14.11 8.44 11.26
N ALA A 39 14.14 9.26 12.31
CA ALA A 39 12.97 9.56 13.13
C ALA A 39 11.87 10.28 12.33
N GLU A 40 12.21 11.30 11.54
CA GLU A 40 11.23 12.02 10.72
C GLU A 40 10.72 11.18 9.56
N CYS A 41 11.60 10.37 8.95
CA CYS A 41 11.25 9.41 7.91
C CYS A 41 10.20 8.41 8.42
N VAL A 42 10.42 7.80 9.59
CA VAL A 42 9.46 6.89 10.22
C VAL A 42 8.14 7.59 10.56
N ALA A 43 8.20 8.81 11.12
CA ALA A 43 6.99 9.56 11.48
C ALA A 43 6.15 9.93 10.24
N ALA A 44 6.80 10.32 9.14
CA ALA A 44 6.13 10.59 7.87
C ALA A 44 5.53 9.31 7.28
N CYS A 45 6.29 8.22 7.22
CA CYS A 45 5.80 6.93 6.70
C CYS A 45 4.63 6.37 7.50
N LYS A 46 4.66 6.49 8.84
CA LYS A 46 3.52 6.08 9.69
C LYS A 46 2.26 6.90 9.44
N LYS A 47 2.38 8.17 9.07
CA LYS A 47 1.21 8.98 8.69
C LYS A 47 0.63 8.60 7.32
N VAL A 48 1.47 8.15 6.40
CA VAL A 48 1.06 7.81 5.03
C VAL A 48 0.51 6.38 4.94
N LEU A 49 1.19 5.43 5.58
CA LEU A 49 0.84 4.01 5.53
C LEU A 49 -0.08 3.58 6.68
N GLU A 50 -0.18 4.38 7.74
CA GLU A 50 -1.00 4.10 8.92
C GLU A 50 -0.75 2.69 9.47
N GLU A 51 -1.77 1.83 9.44
CA GLU A 51 -1.74 0.45 9.93
C GLU A 51 -0.91 -0.49 9.05
N ARG A 52 -0.56 -0.04 7.83
CA ARG A 52 0.25 -0.78 6.87
C ARG A 52 1.74 -0.52 7.07
N TYR A 53 2.15 0.39 7.94
CA TYR A 53 3.57 0.67 8.15
C TYR A 53 4.35 -0.57 8.62
N VAL A 54 5.29 -1.05 7.80
CA VAL A 54 6.22 -2.13 8.15
C VAL A 54 7.56 -1.55 8.57
N SER A 55 8.15 -0.70 7.73
CA SER A 55 9.45 -0.08 8.02
C SER A 55 9.71 1.16 7.16
N ALA A 56 10.74 1.92 7.52
CA ALA A 56 11.22 3.02 6.71
C ALA A 56 12.74 3.12 6.73
N THR A 57 13.32 3.58 5.63
CA THR A 57 14.77 3.78 5.49
C THR A 57 15.11 5.03 4.70
N CYS A 58 16.19 5.71 5.08
CA CYS A 58 16.71 6.83 4.31
C CYS A 58 17.63 6.30 3.21
N ALA A 59 17.35 6.66 1.97
CA ALA A 59 18.16 6.37 0.79
C ALA A 59 18.66 7.67 0.14
N ALA A 60 19.74 7.58 -0.62
CA ALA A 60 20.25 8.68 -1.44
C ALA A 60 20.06 8.33 -2.91
N GLY A 61 19.52 9.28 -3.68
CA GLY A 61 19.25 9.12 -5.10
C GLY A 61 19.77 10.30 -5.91
N PRO A 62 19.56 10.29 -7.23
CA PRO A 62 20.07 11.32 -8.13
C PRO A 62 19.51 12.73 -7.85
N LYS A 63 18.42 12.83 -7.08
CA LYS A 63 17.79 14.11 -6.68
C LYS A 63 18.05 14.53 -5.23
N GLY A 64 18.78 13.73 -4.44
CA GLY A 64 19.04 14.02 -3.03
C GLY A 64 18.70 12.85 -2.11
N LYS A 65 18.62 13.11 -0.81
CA LYS A 65 18.21 12.11 0.19
C LYS A 65 16.68 12.03 0.24
N TYR A 66 16.15 10.83 0.25
CA TYR A 66 14.72 10.56 0.34
C TYR A 66 14.46 9.40 1.31
N CYS A 67 13.26 9.36 1.83
CA CYS A 67 12.77 8.35 2.75
C CYS A 67 11.98 7.30 1.96
N ILE A 68 12.27 6.02 2.15
CA ILE A 68 11.51 4.90 1.59
C ILE A 68 10.66 4.34 2.70
N CYS A 69 9.34 4.30 2.49
CA CYS A 69 8.36 3.67 3.36
C CYS A 69 7.95 2.32 2.79
N LEU A 70 7.89 1.28 3.62
CA LEU A 70 7.43 -0.05 3.24
C LEU A 70 6.14 -0.35 4.02
N GLY A 71 5.10 -0.81 3.31
CA GLY A 71 3.85 -1.26 3.91
C GLY A 71 3.04 -2.24 3.09
#